data_AF-A0A7J9CFY5-F1
#
_entry.id   AF-A0A7J9CFY5-F1
#
_cell.length_a   1.000
_cell.length_b   1.000
_cell.length_c   1.000
_cell.angle_alpha   90.00
_cell.angle_beta   90.00
_cell.angle_gamma   90.00
#
_symmetry.space_group_name_H-M   'P 1'
#
loop_
_entity.id
_entity.type
_entity.pdbx_description
1 polymer ?
#
loop_
_entity_poly.entity_id
_entity_poly.type
_entity_poly.pdbx_seq_one_letter_code
_entity_poly.pdbx_strand_id
1 'polypeptide(L)' 'DTDEISYVKVGIPKGKIFIINPKGEVAVNRRVDTKSYTSLHALVHGMFPPTTCSEQEDFNSWNFWKLPPPVFDI' A
#
# COMPACT_ATOMS: atom_id res chain seq x y z
N ASP A 1 -11.39 -10.25 -4.89
CA ASP A 1 -11.96 -9.74 -6.16
C ASP A 1 -12.35 -8.27 -6.10
N THR A 2 -13.02 -7.81 -5.04
CA THR A 2 -13.43 -6.40 -4.89
C THR A 2 -12.27 -5.41 -5.04
N ASP A 3 -11.12 -5.69 -4.41
CA ASP A 3 -9.94 -4.80 -4.49
C ASP A 3 -9.36 -4.73 -5.90
N GLU A 4 -9.16 -5.88 -6.57
CA GLU A 4 -8.64 -5.93 -7.95
C GLU A 4 -9.50 -5.08 -8.89
N ILE A 5 -10.82 -5.20 -8.79
CA ILE A 5 -11.76 -4.43 -9.61
C ILE A 5 -11.65 -2.94 -9.29
N SER A 6 -11.61 -2.58 -8.02
CA SER A 6 -11.57 -1.18 -7.56
C SER A 6 -10.30 -0.47 -8.04
N TYR A 7 -9.15 -1.13 -7.92
CA TYR A 7 -7.87 -0.56 -8.32
C TYR A 7 -7.70 -0.51 -9.84
N VAL A 8 -8.15 -1.54 -10.57
CA VAL A 8 -8.15 -1.52 -12.05
C VAL A 8 -9.05 -0.39 -12.56
N LYS A 9 -10.20 -0.14 -11.90
CA LYS A 9 -11.13 0.92 -12.31
C LYS A 9 -10.53 2.32 -12.24
N VAL A 10 -9.61 2.56 -11.31
CA VAL A 10 -8.89 3.84 -11.16
C VAL A 10 -7.52 3.85 -11.86
N GLY A 11 -7.24 2.84 -12.71
CA GLY A 11 -6.06 2.83 -13.58
C GLY A 11 -4.80 2.22 -12.96
N ILE A 12 -4.89 1.52 -11.82
CA ILE A 12 -3.72 0.85 -11.24
C ILE A 12 -3.37 -0.40 -12.06
N PRO A 13 -2.08 -0.57 -12.46
CA PRO A 13 -1.65 -1.76 -13.17
C PRO A 13 -1.80 -3.03 -12.32
N LYS A 14 -2.24 -4.14 -12.93
CA LYS A 14 -2.47 -5.41 -12.20
C LYS A 14 -1.23 -5.95 -11.49
N GLY A 15 -0.03 -5.73 -12.03
CA GLY A 15 1.23 -6.12 -11.38
C GLY A 15 1.57 -5.31 -10.12
N LYS A 16 0.81 -4.24 -9.84
CA LYS A 16 0.92 -3.42 -8.62
C LYS A 16 -0.22 -3.66 -7.63
N ILE A 17 -1.12 -4.60 -7.92
CA ILE A 17 -2.24 -4.96 -7.04
C ILE A 17 -1.87 -6.25 -6.30
N PHE A 18 -1.81 -6.17 -4.99
CA PHE A 18 -1.46 -7.28 -4.10
C PHE A 18 -2.63 -7.54 -3.14
N ILE A 19 -3.05 -8.78 -3.00
CA ILE A 19 -4.09 -9.20 -2.05
C ILE A 19 -3.43 -10.01 -0.95
N ILE A 20 -3.60 -9.60 0.30
CA ILE A 20 -3.05 -10.31 1.47
C ILE A 20 -4.18 -11.06 2.15
N ASN A 21 -4.01 -12.35 2.38
CA ASN A 21 -4.99 -13.12 3.15
C ASN A 21 -4.74 -13.03 4.66
N PRO A 22 -5.68 -13.47 5.52
CA PRO A 22 -5.49 -13.44 6.98
C PRO A 22 -4.30 -14.24 7.52
N LYS A 23 -3.72 -15.14 6.71
CA LYS A 23 -2.51 -15.90 7.07
C LYS A 23 -1.21 -15.18 6.69
N GLY A 24 -1.28 -14.04 5.99
CA GLY A 24 -0.13 -13.26 5.54
C GLY A 24 0.46 -13.70 4.20
N GLU A 25 -0.25 -14.56 3.45
CA GLU A 25 0.13 -14.96 2.08
C GLU A 25 -0.35 -13.92 1.08
N VAL A 26 0.43 -13.68 0.02
CA VAL A 26 0.15 -12.63 -0.97
C VAL A 26 -0.23 -13.24 -2.32
N ALA A 27 -1.36 -12.80 -2.87
CA ALA A 27 -1.80 -13.15 -4.21
C ALA A 27 -1.64 -11.98 -5.19
N VAL A 28 -1.16 -12.30 -6.40
CA VAL A 28 -1.00 -11.35 -7.52
C VAL A 28 -1.61 -11.98 -8.77
N ASN A 29 -2.39 -11.23 -9.54
CA ASN A 29 -3.06 -11.73 -10.75
C ASN A 29 -3.84 -13.04 -10.52
N ARG A 30 -4.50 -13.16 -9.36
CA ARG A 30 -5.27 -14.36 -8.93
C ARG A 30 -4.43 -15.63 -8.76
N ARG A 31 -3.11 -15.54 -8.87
CA ARG A 31 -2.17 -16.60 -8.49
C ARG A 31 -1.69 -16.30 -7.08
N VAL A 32 -1.94 -17.22 -6.17
CA VAL A 32 -1.31 -17.17 -4.84
C VAL A 32 0.18 -17.43 -5.07
N ASP A 33 1.01 -16.41 -4.83
CA ASP A 33 2.44 -16.62 -4.75
C ASP A 33 2.71 -17.01 -3.28
N THR A 34 3.52 -18.03 -3.04
CA THR A 34 3.86 -18.43 -1.65
C THR A 34 4.73 -17.38 -0.95
N LYS A 35 5.06 -16.29 -1.64
CA LYS A 35 5.80 -15.15 -1.10
C LYS A 35 4.97 -14.42 -0.06
N SER A 36 5.45 -14.44 1.17
CA SER A 36 4.88 -13.67 2.28
C SER A 36 5.20 -12.17 2.13
N TYR A 37 4.46 -11.33 2.85
CA TYR A 37 4.70 -9.89 2.95
C TYR A 37 6.15 -9.52 3.30
N THR A 38 6.84 -10.36 4.08
CA THR A 38 8.27 -10.23 4.39
C THR A 38 9.17 -10.30 3.16
N SER A 39 8.86 -11.13 2.17
CA SER A 39 9.61 -11.16 0.90
C SER A 39 9.33 -9.91 0.06
N LEU A 40 8.16 -9.30 0.18
CA LEU A 40 7.83 -8.03 -0.47
C LEU A 40 8.57 -6.83 0.15
N HIS A 41 9.04 -6.94 1.40
CA HIS A 41 9.81 -5.87 2.03
C HIS A 41 11.05 -5.47 1.22
N ALA A 42 11.69 -6.45 0.55
CA ALA A 42 12.81 -6.20 -0.36
C ALA A 42 12.44 -5.29 -1.56
N LEU A 43 11.17 -5.23 -1.92
CA LEU A 43 10.67 -4.43 -3.05
C LEU A 43 10.09 -3.08 -2.62
N VAL A 44 9.91 -2.82 -1.31
CA VAL A 44 9.31 -1.59 -0.80
C VAL A 44 10.06 -0.36 -1.31
N HIS A 45 11.38 -0.36 -1.24
CA HIS A 45 12.18 0.78 -1.70
C HIS A 45 12.09 1.01 -3.23
N GLY A 46 11.84 -0.04 -4.01
CA GLY A 46 11.62 0.08 -5.46
C GLY A 46 10.19 0.49 -5.82
N MET A 47 9.21 0.12 -5.00
CA MET A 47 7.80 0.45 -5.19
C MET A 47 7.42 1.84 -4.66
N PHE A 48 8.04 2.23 -3.55
CA PHE A 48 7.84 3.49 -2.83
C PHE A 48 9.19 4.21 -2.72
N PRO A 49 9.72 4.74 -3.84
CA PRO A 49 10.92 5.55 -3.79
C PRO A 49 10.67 6.77 -2.89
N PRO A 50 11.71 7.29 -2.21
CA PRO A 50 11.58 8.49 -1.41
C PRO A 50 11.00 9.63 -2.27
N THR A 51 9.81 10.11 -1.91
CA THR A 51 9.19 11.25 -2.57
C THR A 51 9.87 12.51 -2.06
N THR A 52 10.46 13.29 -2.97
CA THR A 52 11.10 14.57 -2.67
C THR A 52 10.08 15.71 -2.48
N CYS A 53 8.81 15.45 -2.76
CA CYS A 53 7.72 16.42 -2.67
C CYS A 53 6.93 16.19 -1.38
N SER A 54 6.90 17.21 -0.51
CA SER A 54 5.90 17.30 0.55
C SER A 54 4.63 17.86 -0.09
N GLU A 55 3.78 17.00 -0.64
CA GLU A 55 2.46 17.43 -1.08
C GLU A 55 1.67 17.95 0.13
N GLN A 56 0.99 19.09 -0.01
CA GLN A 56 0.04 19.52 1.03
C GLN A 56 -1.10 18.53 1.03
N GLU A 57 -1.31 17.82 2.14
CA GLU A 57 -2.46 16.93 2.29
C GLU A 57 -3.74 17.75 2.12
N ASP A 58 -4.56 17.40 1.12
CA ASP A 58 -5.91 17.90 1.02
C ASP A 58 -6.71 17.53 2.27
N PHE A 59 -7.64 18.39 2.67
CA PHE A 59 -8.46 18.13 3.86
C PHE A 59 -9.23 16.82 3.71
N ASN A 60 -8.98 15.90 4.65
CA ASN A 60 -9.66 14.63 4.77
C ASN A 60 -10.28 14.52 6.18
N SER A 61 -11.61 14.40 6.27
CA SER A 61 -12.33 14.31 7.55
C SER A 61 -11.89 13.14 8.43
N TRP A 62 -11.48 12.01 7.86
CA TRP A 62 -10.94 10.89 8.61
C TRP A 62 -9.56 11.18 9.19
N ASN A 63 -8.69 11.85 8.43
CA ASN A 63 -7.37 12.25 8.92
C ASN A 63 -7.47 13.37 9.97
N PHE A 64 -8.44 14.29 9.83
CA PHE A 64 -8.66 15.39 10.79
C PHE A 64 -8.86 14.91 12.23
N TRP A 65 -9.48 13.74 12.42
CA TRP A 65 -9.74 13.17 13.74
C TRP A 65 -8.64 12.24 14.25
N LYS A 66 -7.63 11.92 13.43
CA LYS A 66 -6.48 11.15 13.92
C LYS A 66 -5.58 12.07 14.73
N LEU A 67 -5.17 11.59 15.90
CA LEU A 67 -4.11 12.26 16.66
C LEU A 67 -2.84 12.32 15.80
N PRO A 68 -2.16 13.48 15.74
CA PRO A 68 -0.88 13.56 15.05
C PRO A 68 0.09 12.56 15.69
N PRO A 69 1.01 11.97 14.90
CA PRO A 69 2.06 11.10 15.44
C PRO A 69 2.82 11.83 16.56
N PRO A 70 3.25 11.11 17.62
CA PRO A 70 4.07 11.72 18.66
C PRO A 70 5.33 12.33 18.05
N VAL A 71 5.65 13.55 18.46
CA VAL A 71 6.86 14.24 18.05
C VAL A 71 8.02 13.52 18.75
N PHE A 72 8.87 12.84 17.97
CA PHE A 72 10.13 12.32 18.49
C PHE A 72 11.19 13.39 18.28
N ASP A 73 11.69 13.96 19.38
CA ASP A 73 12.90 14.77 19.34
C ASP A 73 14.09 13.83 19.04
N ILE A 74 14.85 14.14 17.99
CA ILE A 74 16.06 13.43 17.57
C ILE A 74 17.24 13.85 18.45
#